data_AF-A0A8I1IWN2-F1
#
_entry.id   AF-A0A8I1IWN2-F1
#
_cell.length_a   1.000
_cell.length_b   1.000
_cell.length_c   1.000
_cell.angle_alpha   90.00
_cell.angle_beta   90.00
_cell.angle_gamma   90.00
#
_symmetry.space_group_name_H-M   'P 1'
#
loop_
_entity.id
_entity.type
_entity.pdbx_description
1 polymer ?
#
loop_
_entity_poly.entity_id
_entity_poly.type
_entity_poly.pdbx_seq_one_letter_code
_entity_poly.pdbx_strand_id
1 'polypeptide(L)'
;MATLVLGAAGAAIGGSIGGAILGVSAATIGGFVGSTIGSVVDSWIVSSLAPTQRIEGPRLDSLRITSSTEGAVIPRVYGRMRMGGNVIWATDFREETKTT
;
A
#
# COMPACT_ATOMS: atom_id res chain seq x y z
N MET A 1 8.27 0.72 17.90
CA MET A 1 9.18 0.16 18.94
C MET A 1 8.66 0.46 20.35
N ALA A 2 7.80 1.48 20.52
CA ALA A 2 7.19 1.79 21.82
C ALA A 2 6.26 0.66 22.32
N THR A 3 5.58 -0.06 21.42
CA THR A 3 4.81 -1.28 21.72
C THR A 3 5.58 -2.31 22.52
N LEU A 4 6.77 -2.68 22.05
CA LEU A 4 7.63 -3.67 22.67
C LEU A 4 8.17 -3.18 24.01
N VAL A 5 8.58 -1.91 24.09
CA VAL A 5 9.16 -1.33 25.30
C VAL A 5 8.09 -1.13 26.39
N LEU A 6 6.94 -0.52 26.08
CA LEU A 6 5.85 -0.35 27.04
C LEU A 6 5.19 -1.69 27.40
N GLY A 7 5.09 -2.62 26.45
CA GLY A 7 4.60 -3.98 26.72
C GLY A 7 5.54 -4.73 27.66
N ALA A 8 6.86 -4.68 27.44
CA ALA A 8 7.83 -5.30 28.33
C ALA A 8 7.86 -4.63 29.72
N ALA A 9 7.80 -3.30 29.80
CA ALA A 9 7.75 -2.56 31.05
C ALA A 9 6.45 -2.84 31.83
N GLY A 10 5.30 -2.84 31.16
CA GLY A 10 4.01 -3.19 31.74
C GLY A 10 3.96 -4.64 32.22
N ALA A 11 4.56 -5.57 31.48
CA ALA A 11 4.67 -6.96 31.90
C ALA A 11 5.60 -7.16 33.10
N ALA A 12 6.71 -6.43 33.16
CA ALA A 12 7.65 -6.48 34.27
C ALA A 12 7.06 -5.89 35.56
N ILE A 13 6.34 -4.77 35.47
CA ILE A 13 5.66 -4.12 36.61
C ILE A 13 4.44 -4.96 37.05
N GLY A 14 3.67 -5.47 36.10
CA GLY A 14 2.57 -6.38 36.38
C GLY A 14 3.03 -7.70 37.02
N GLY A 15 4.21 -8.20 36.63
CA GLY A 15 4.81 -9.39 37.23
C GLY A 15 5.36 -9.18 38.63
N SER A 16 5.80 -7.97 38.98
CA SER A 16 6.37 -7.66 40.29
C SER A 16 5.34 -7.33 41.38
N ILE A 17 4.12 -6.92 41.00
CA ILE A 17 3.03 -6.55 41.95
C ILE A 17 2.19 -7.76 42.43
N GLY A 18 2.36 -8.92 41.80
CA GLY A 18 2.00 -10.21 42.41
C GLY A 18 0.68 -10.85 41.94
N GLY A 19 0.76 -12.17 41.74
CA GLY A 19 -0.37 -13.09 41.70
C GLY A 19 -1.09 -13.24 40.35
N ALA A 20 -1.44 -14.49 40.03
CA ALA A 20 -2.45 -14.79 39.02
C ALA A 20 -3.83 -14.72 39.68
N ILE A 21 -4.56 -13.63 39.46
CA ILE A 21 -5.95 -13.54 39.88
C ILE A 21 -6.78 -14.05 38.69
N LEU A 22 -7.51 -15.15 38.89
CA LEU A 22 -8.36 -15.82 37.88
C LEU A 22 -7.59 -16.50 36.72
N GLY A 23 -6.38 -17.00 36.95
CA GLY A 23 -5.59 -17.73 35.93
C GLY A 23 -4.88 -16.84 34.90
N VAL A 24 -5.00 -15.52 35.05
CA VAL A 24 -4.29 -14.52 34.26
C VAL A 24 -3.27 -13.83 35.16
N SER A 25 -2.00 -13.86 34.78
CA SER A 25 -0.95 -13.23 35.59
C SER A 25 -1.04 -11.71 35.47
N ALA A 26 -0.83 -10.99 36.57
CA ALA A 26 -0.76 -9.53 36.54
C ALA A 26 0.28 -9.00 35.51
N ALA A 27 1.32 -9.80 35.20
CA ALA A 27 2.25 -9.57 34.09
C ALA A 27 1.58 -9.56 32.71
N THR A 28 0.69 -10.51 32.43
CA THR A 28 -0.03 -10.55 31.14
C THR A 28 -1.00 -9.39 30.99
N ILE A 29 -1.64 -8.95 32.08
CA ILE A 29 -2.55 -7.78 32.06
C ILE A 29 -1.74 -6.50 31.84
N GLY A 30 -0.67 -6.30 32.60
CA GLY A 30 0.20 -5.13 32.44
C GLY A 30 0.88 -5.09 31.07
N GLY A 31 1.29 -6.24 30.55
CA GLY A 31 1.86 -6.37 29.20
C GLY A 31 0.83 -6.09 28.10
N PHE A 32 -0.39 -6.59 28.25
CA PHE A 32 -1.48 -6.34 27.31
C PHE A 32 -1.83 -4.84 27.28
N VAL A 33 -2.05 -4.22 28.44
CA VAL A 33 -2.35 -2.78 28.55
C VAL A 33 -1.18 -1.92 28.04
N GLY A 34 0.06 -2.28 28.36
CA GLY A 34 1.24 -1.58 27.85
C GLY A 34 1.38 -1.70 26.33
N SER A 35 1.06 -2.88 25.76
CA SER A 35 1.13 -3.11 24.31
C SER A 35 0.04 -2.38 23.53
N THR A 36 -1.17 -2.24 24.08
CA THR A 36 -2.27 -1.51 23.44
C THR A 36 -2.04 0.00 23.46
N ILE A 37 -1.52 0.55 24.55
CA ILE A 37 -1.13 1.97 24.59
C ILE A 37 0.08 2.21 23.68
N GLY A 38 1.06 1.33 23.71
CA GLY A 38 2.24 1.42 22.87
C GLY A 38 1.91 1.33 21.37
N SER A 39 0.86 0.59 20.97
CA SER A 39 0.45 0.48 19.56
C SER A 39 -0.22 1.74 19.05
N VAL A 40 -0.99 2.43 19.89
CA VAL A 40 -1.54 3.75 19.56
C VAL A 40 -0.39 4.74 19.37
N VAL A 41 0.57 4.78 20.28
CA VAL A 41 1.74 5.67 20.19
C VAL A 41 2.61 5.36 18.97
N ASP A 42 2.91 4.08 18.71
CA ASP A 42 3.65 3.67 17.52
C ASP A 42 2.87 4.04 16.24
N SER A 43 1.53 3.91 16.22
CA SER A 43 0.72 4.28 15.05
C SER A 43 0.73 5.80 14.80
N TRP A 44 0.74 6.62 15.85
CA TRP A 44 0.85 8.07 15.76
C TRP A 44 2.23 8.51 15.28
N ILE A 45 3.29 7.87 15.78
CA ILE A 45 4.67 8.14 15.36
C ILE A 45 4.89 7.71 13.91
N VAL A 46 4.39 6.53 13.52
CA VAL A 46 4.47 6.09 12.12
C VAL A 46 3.63 6.99 11.22
N SER A 47 2.45 7.43 11.66
CA SER A 47 1.62 8.37 10.88
C SER A 47 2.22 9.78 10.80
N SER A 48 3.04 10.22 11.77
CA SER A 48 3.69 11.52 11.74
C SER A 48 5.02 11.51 10.98
N LEU A 49 5.72 10.36 10.98
CA LEU A 49 6.99 10.17 10.29
C LEU A 49 6.84 9.62 8.87
N ALA A 50 5.74 8.93 8.57
CA ALA A 50 5.37 8.55 7.21
C ALA A 50 4.51 9.67 6.63
N PRO A 51 5.09 10.64 5.88
CA PRO A 51 4.26 11.50 5.06
C PRO A 51 3.42 10.57 4.20
N THR A 52 2.10 10.80 4.15
CA THR A 52 1.17 10.13 3.25
C THR A 52 1.73 10.22 1.83
N GLN A 53 2.57 9.26 1.45
CA GLN A 53 3.07 9.12 0.10
C GLN A 53 1.88 8.61 -0.70
N ARG A 54 1.02 9.54 -1.08
CA ARG A 54 0.05 9.30 -2.15
C ARG A 54 0.87 9.08 -3.41
N ILE A 55 1.19 7.82 -3.65
CA ILE A 55 1.77 7.38 -4.91
C ILE A 55 0.63 7.48 -5.92
N GLU A 56 0.62 8.60 -6.64
CA GLU A 56 -0.26 8.76 -7.79
C GLU A 56 0.30 7.88 -8.92
N GLY A 57 -0.36 6.76 -9.15
CA GLY A 57 -0.08 5.90 -10.28
C GLY A 57 -0.54 6.52 -11.61
N PRO A 58 -0.12 5.95 -12.75
CA PRO A 58 -0.54 6.40 -14.08
C PRO A 58 -2.08 6.50 -14.17
N ARG A 59 -2.58 7.70 -14.47
CA ARG A 59 -4.01 7.96 -14.66
C ARG A 59 -4.37 7.92 -16.14
N LEU A 60 -5.59 7.49 -16.44
CA LEU A 60 -6.17 7.70 -17.77
C LEU A 60 -6.46 9.18 -17.95
N ASP A 61 -5.61 9.88 -18.69
CA ASP A 61 -5.76 11.31 -19.01
C ASP A 61 -6.89 11.55 -20.04
N SER A 62 -7.09 10.61 -20.97
CA SER A 62 -8.22 10.61 -21.92
C SER A 62 -8.55 9.19 -22.41
N LEU A 63 -9.79 8.96 -22.85
CA LEU A 63 -10.21 7.71 -23.50
C LEU A 63 -9.64 7.63 -24.93
N ARG A 64 -8.31 7.64 -25.07
CA ARG A 64 -7.63 7.34 -26.33
C ARG A 64 -7.28 5.86 -26.35
N ILE A 65 -7.97 5.12 -27.21
CA ILE A 65 -7.81 3.67 -27.35
C ILE A 65 -6.57 3.33 -28.20
N THR A 66 -6.06 4.25 -29.02
CA THR A 66 -4.84 4.03 -29.80
C THR A 66 -4.13 5.36 -29.99
N SER A 67 -2.81 5.37 -29.84
CA SER A 67 -1.97 6.53 -30.15
C SER A 67 -0.84 6.16 -31.11
N SER A 68 -0.12 7.17 -31.61
CA SER A 68 1.11 7.04 -32.40
C SER A 68 2.21 7.94 -31.84
N THR A 69 2.16 8.20 -30.52
CA THR A 69 3.01 9.19 -29.84
C THR A 69 4.33 8.57 -29.39
N GLU A 70 5.43 9.26 -29.62
CA GLU A 70 6.72 8.88 -29.06
C GLU A 70 6.73 9.07 -27.53
N GLY A 71 7.48 8.23 -26.81
CA GLY A 71 7.57 8.28 -25.34
C GLY A 71 6.35 7.74 -24.60
N ALA A 72 5.39 7.12 -25.30
CA ALA A 72 4.27 6.46 -24.63
C ALA A 72 4.74 5.31 -23.74
N VAL A 73 4.15 5.22 -22.55
CA VAL A 73 4.42 4.13 -21.59
C VAL A 73 3.99 2.79 -22.18
N ILE A 74 4.78 1.72 -21.94
CA ILE A 74 4.39 0.34 -22.26
C ILE A 74 3.48 -0.21 -21.14
N PRO A 75 2.17 -0.38 -21.37
CA PRO A 75 1.26 -0.82 -20.31
C PRO A 75 1.41 -2.32 -20.04
N ARG A 76 1.36 -2.72 -18.76
CA ARG A 76 1.35 -4.13 -18.33
C ARG A 76 0.06 -4.40 -17.58
N VAL A 77 -0.71 -5.40 -18.03
CA VAL A 77 -1.95 -5.83 -17.38
C VAL A 77 -1.86 -7.30 -17.02
N TYR A 78 -2.35 -7.63 -15.83
CA TYR A 78 -2.55 -8.99 -15.36
C TYR A 78 -4.05 -9.23 -15.21
N GLY A 79 -4.57 -10.25 -15.91
CA GLY A 79 -6.02 -10.53 -15.98
C GLY A 79 -6.63 -10.14 -17.32
N ARG A 80 -7.96 -10.02 -17.36
CA ARG A 80 -8.71 -9.73 -18.60
C ARG A 80 -9.21 -8.29 -18.62
N MET A 81 -8.60 -7.47 -19.47
CA MET A 81 -8.99 -6.08 -19.71
C MET A 81 -8.75 -5.71 -21.18
N ARG A 82 -9.56 -4.81 -21.74
CA ARG A 82 -9.29 -4.22 -23.05
C ARG A 82 -8.29 -3.08 -22.86
N MET A 83 -7.19 -3.12 -23.61
CA MET A 83 -6.18 -2.05 -23.63
C MET A 83 -6.00 -1.48 -25.01
N GLY A 84 -5.65 -0.20 -25.04
CA GLY A 84 -5.17 0.47 -26.24
C GLY A 84 -3.70 0.18 -26.53
N GLY A 85 -3.33 0.23 -27.81
CA GLY A 85 -1.95 0.08 -28.27
C GLY A 85 -1.35 1.39 -28.79
N ASN A 86 -0.04 1.38 -29.02
CA ASN A 86 0.66 2.43 -29.77
C ASN A 86 1.01 1.88 -31.16
N VAL A 87 0.81 2.65 -32.22
CA VAL A 87 1.18 2.26 -33.58
C VAL A 87 2.70 2.26 -33.68
N ILE A 88 3.27 1.08 -33.88
CA ILE A 88 4.70 0.91 -34.15
C ILE A 88 4.77 0.41 -35.59
N TRP A 89 5.32 1.25 -36.47
CA TRP A 89 5.42 1.01 -37.92
C TRP A 89 4.07 1.07 -38.65
N ALA A 90 3.85 2.17 -39.37
CA ALA A 90 2.79 2.29 -40.38
C ALA A 90 3.44 2.54 -41.74
N THR A 91 3.03 1.80 -42.75
CA THR A 91 3.42 2.08 -44.15
C THR A 91 2.62 3.25 -44.69
N ASP A 92 3.09 3.82 -45.80
CA ASP A 92 2.31 4.83 -46.53
C ASP A 92 0.97 4.27 -47.03
N PHE A 93 0.02 5.16 -47.26
CA PHE A 93 -1.28 4.78 -47.81
C PHE A 93 -1.12 4.24 -49.23
N ARG A 94 -1.72 3.08 -49.48
CA ARG A 94 -1.87 2.51 -50.83
C ARG A 94 -3.25 2.86 -51.36
N GLU A 95 -3.30 3.62 -52.44
CA GLU A 95 -4.54 3.99 -53.11
C GLU A 95 -4.95 2.92 -54.13
N GLU A 96 -6.20 2.47 -54.08
CA GLU A 96 -6.78 1.56 -55.06
C GLU A 96 -8.04 2.16 -55.67
N THR A 97 -8.00 2.40 -56.98
CA THR A 97 -9.13 2.95 -57.74
C THR A 97 -9.69 1.88 -58.65
N LYS A 98 -10.98 1.56 -58.48
CA LYS A 98 -11.70 0.60 -59.31
C LYS A 98 -12.62 1.33 -60.27
N THR A 99 -12.19 1.45 -61.53
CA THR A 99 -13.01 2.04 -62.61
C THR A 99 -13.85 0.92 -63.25
N THR A 100 -15.16 1.13 -63.34
CA THR A 100 -16.11 0.25 -64.04
C THR A 100 -16.15 0.58 -65.53
#